data_AF-A0A0C9XXH2-F1
#
_entry.id   AF-A0A0C9XXH2-F1
#
_cell.length_a   1.000
_cell.length_b   1.000
_cell.length_c   1.000
_cell.angle_alpha   90.00
_cell.angle_beta   90.00
_cell.angle_gamma   90.00
#
_symmetry.space_group_name_H-M   'P 1'
#
loop_
_entity.id
_entity.type
_entity.pdbx_description
1 polymer ?
#
loop_
_entity_poly.entity_id
_entity_poly.type
_entity_poly.pdbx_seq_one_letter_code
_entity_poly.pdbx_strand_id
1 'polypeptide(L)'
;MESSSSTTLLQNAVGTIISGSAQVINTGRDVVLQGSPAPPPAGLPDLLRPVSNATHTRAGHVARCDPGTRLEVIAQIEQWLNGSGKRADICWLNGPAGYGNHISRLIPTLAHQISLSVPAAKPSLERALRNEPALLEPSVSLAHQFQKLIIDPTHSTTFKILSTVEAFSHFAKQKILVIDALDECDDKAEMVAFIDVLINVSSGKSHLPFRILLTSRVEEHIQKKFNDSGAQSVLYHLDLANYDACLDIQVYFQKEFSRIYDQNIRMMQRISKPWPSIKDLAVLLNQAGSSFAFATTLIQYVGGDPMPQKAMQQLLKSGADGLDPLYKQVLSSVSRTVHQILGTIMILEDNQSISFLGSLLYLQHDEVIHELLGVQSIIKIPGHDDQPIMLYHTSLRDFLTIKSRSEQYFIDPPPRHFHLAIHLLKRLAEYPSKDFFEGDVANYACFNWPHHILLGFEKQQLYVDETMMSSLETLIEVLLTFQGRTWYNTILTVRLSKKTRILNCVKDGKDLFQVSYCNS
;
A
#
# COMPACT_ATOMS: atom_id res chain seq x y z
N MET A 1 13.12 -9.86 -19.18
CA MET A 1 13.86 -8.94 -18.29
C MET A 1 12.83 -8.06 -17.63
N GLU A 2 12.84 -8.09 -16.30
CA GLU A 2 11.75 -7.72 -15.41
C GLU A 2 11.29 -6.27 -15.56
N SER A 3 9.98 -6.09 -15.68
CA SER A 3 9.30 -4.81 -15.44
C SER A 3 8.31 -5.02 -14.30
N SER A 4 8.76 -4.88 -13.05
CA SER A 4 7.86 -4.69 -11.91
C SER A 4 7.37 -3.24 -11.95
N SER A 5 6.09 -3.05 -12.26
CA SER A 5 5.46 -1.73 -12.18
C SER A 5 5.16 -1.42 -10.71
N SER A 6 5.99 -0.58 -10.09
CA SER A 6 5.72 0.01 -8.78
C SER A 6 4.68 1.12 -8.88
N THR A 7 3.93 1.32 -7.79
CA THR A 7 2.83 2.31 -7.68
C THR A 7 2.98 3.15 -6.41
N THR A 8 4.00 4.00 -6.31
CA THR A 8 4.08 5.01 -5.23
C THR A 8 2.95 6.04 -5.37
N LEU A 9 2.50 6.61 -4.25
CA LEU A 9 1.36 7.53 -4.20
C LEU A 9 1.50 8.78 -5.08
N LEU A 10 2.75 9.13 -5.42
CA LEU A 10 3.14 10.24 -6.29
C LEU A 10 3.90 9.78 -7.55
N GLN A 11 3.99 8.47 -7.82
CA GLN A 11 4.55 7.99 -9.07
C GLN A 11 3.67 8.52 -10.21
N ASN A 12 4.26 9.42 -11.02
CA ASN A 12 3.67 10.13 -12.15
C ASN A 12 2.96 11.47 -11.88
N ALA A 13 3.15 12.11 -10.72
CA ALA A 13 2.58 13.43 -10.42
C ALA A 13 3.55 14.61 -10.67
N VAL A 14 3.25 15.49 -11.65
CA VAL A 14 3.61 16.93 -11.68
C VAL A 14 2.60 17.72 -12.53
N GLY A 15 2.15 18.89 -12.06
CA GLY A 15 1.15 19.75 -12.70
C GLY A 15 0.50 20.78 -11.77
N THR A 16 0.82 20.74 -10.48
CA THR A 16 0.45 21.79 -9.53
C THR A 16 1.60 22.76 -9.39
N ILE A 17 1.47 23.94 -9.98
CA ILE A 17 2.05 25.11 -9.31
C ILE A 17 1.15 25.28 -8.10
N ILE A 18 1.66 25.08 -6.88
CA ILE A 18 1.00 25.72 -5.75
C ILE A 18 1.12 27.21 -6.04
N SER A 19 0.02 27.79 -6.51
CA SER A 19 -0.04 29.19 -6.86
C SER A 19 0.00 29.99 -5.57
N GLY A 20 1.24 30.27 -5.17
CA GLY A 20 1.60 30.79 -3.85
C GLY A 20 3.10 31.01 -3.72
N SER A 21 3.80 31.43 -4.79
CA SER A 21 5.23 31.80 -4.76
C SER A 21 6.20 30.76 -4.12
N ALA A 22 5.77 29.51 -3.93
CA ALA A 22 6.54 28.46 -3.29
C ALA A 22 7.52 27.75 -4.27
N GLN A 23 8.79 27.60 -3.89
CA GLN A 23 9.80 26.81 -4.60
C GLN A 23 9.82 25.36 -4.06
N VAL A 24 9.52 24.38 -4.92
CA VAL A 24 9.59 22.96 -4.57
C VAL A 24 11.04 22.46 -4.70
N ILE A 25 11.65 21.98 -3.61
CA ILE A 25 12.91 21.21 -3.70
C ILE A 25 12.51 19.74 -3.76
N ASN A 26 12.43 19.22 -4.99
CA ASN A 26 12.27 17.80 -5.22
C ASN A 26 13.65 17.14 -5.17
N THR A 27 13.73 16.01 -4.50
CA THR A 27 14.91 15.16 -4.45
C THR A 27 14.98 14.45 -5.82
N GLY A 28 15.63 15.11 -6.82
CA GLY A 28 15.48 14.85 -8.28
C GLY A 28 16.47 15.45 -9.31
N ARG A 29 17.25 14.75 -10.20
CA ARG A 29 18.44 15.35 -10.91
C ARG A 29 18.45 15.29 -12.44
N ASP A 30 18.66 16.45 -13.09
CA ASP A 30 19.97 16.76 -13.68
C ASP A 30 20.19 18.27 -13.92
N VAL A 31 21.43 18.72 -13.70
CA VAL A 31 22.03 19.95 -14.24
C VAL A 31 23.37 19.55 -14.85
N VAL A 32 23.54 19.79 -16.15
CA VAL A 32 24.80 19.56 -16.88
C VAL A 32 25.73 20.76 -16.66
N LEU A 33 26.98 20.52 -16.25
CA LEU A 33 28.07 21.49 -16.40
C LEU A 33 29.20 20.84 -17.21
N GLN A 34 29.43 21.42 -18.39
CA GLN A 34 30.51 21.04 -19.31
C GLN A 34 31.83 21.66 -18.84
N GLY A 35 32.88 20.86 -18.68
CA GLY A 35 34.25 21.35 -18.47
C GLY A 35 35.24 20.25 -18.05
N SER A 36 36.27 20.02 -18.87
CA SER A 36 37.40 19.10 -18.65
C SER A 36 38.69 19.94 -18.45
N PRO A 37 39.84 19.39 -18.01
CA PRO A 37 40.11 18.53 -16.85
C PRO A 37 41.20 19.11 -15.91
N ALA A 38 41.05 18.94 -14.60
CA ALA A 38 42.14 18.83 -13.60
C ALA A 38 41.57 18.27 -12.28
N PRO A 39 42.28 17.44 -11.49
CA PRO A 39 41.70 16.82 -10.30
C PRO A 39 41.76 17.77 -9.08
N PRO A 40 40.63 18.12 -8.43
CA PRO A 40 40.62 18.89 -7.19
C PRO A 40 40.35 18.01 -5.95
N PRO A 41 40.58 18.53 -4.72
CA PRO A 41 40.38 17.80 -3.47
C PRO A 41 38.93 17.37 -3.25
N ALA A 42 38.72 16.33 -2.41
CA ALA A 42 37.42 15.70 -2.14
C ALA A 42 36.31 16.73 -1.89
N GLY A 43 35.30 16.73 -2.75
CA GLY A 43 34.19 17.68 -2.69
C GLY A 43 33.16 17.29 -1.62
N LEU A 44 32.26 18.22 -1.27
CA LEU A 44 31.12 17.94 -0.39
C LEU A 44 30.32 16.67 -0.75
N PRO A 45 30.13 16.29 -2.04
CA PRO A 45 29.50 15.02 -2.41
C PRO A 45 30.31 13.79 -1.94
N ASP A 46 31.64 13.85 -1.98
CA ASP A 46 32.51 12.76 -1.55
C ASP A 46 32.47 12.58 -0.02
N LEU A 47 32.22 13.68 0.71
CA LEU A 47 32.06 13.68 2.16
C LEU A 47 30.69 13.15 2.60
N LEU A 48 29.60 13.62 1.99
CA LEU A 48 28.24 13.25 2.38
C LEU A 48 27.85 11.84 1.92
N ARG A 49 28.55 11.27 0.93
CA ARG A 49 28.25 9.97 0.31
C ARG A 49 26.73 9.77 0.08
N PRO A 50 26.03 10.74 -0.54
CA PRO A 50 24.60 10.64 -0.75
C PRO A 50 24.28 9.44 -1.64
N VAL A 51 23.05 8.92 -1.58
CA VAL A 51 22.62 7.86 -2.51
C VAL A 51 22.77 8.38 -3.94
N SER A 52 23.41 7.58 -4.80
CA SER A 52 23.69 7.96 -6.20
C SER A 52 22.44 8.36 -6.99
N ASN A 53 21.27 7.82 -6.61
CA ASN A 53 19.97 7.98 -7.28
C ASN A 53 18.84 8.43 -6.32
N ALA A 54 19.10 9.29 -5.33
CA ALA A 54 18.01 9.89 -4.53
C ALA A 54 17.34 11.08 -5.23
N THR A 55 17.34 11.02 -6.56
CA THR A 55 17.02 12.13 -7.41
C THR A 55 16.29 11.67 -8.68
N HIS A 56 14.94 11.65 -8.70
CA HIS A 56 14.14 11.63 -9.93
C HIS A 56 14.29 12.86 -10.85
N THR A 57 15.10 12.74 -11.90
CA THR A 57 14.88 13.41 -13.18
C THR A 57 15.40 12.44 -14.24
N ARG A 58 14.53 12.08 -15.21
CA ARG A 58 14.91 11.23 -16.32
C ARG A 58 15.46 12.10 -17.46
N ALA A 59 16.52 11.64 -18.12
CA ALA A 59 16.67 11.87 -19.55
C ALA A 59 15.51 11.15 -20.27
N GLY A 60 14.42 11.86 -20.54
CA GLY A 60 13.17 11.33 -21.08
C GLY A 60 11.94 12.14 -20.65
N HIS A 61 10.76 11.80 -21.17
CA HIS A 61 9.52 12.52 -20.87
C HIS A 61 9.15 12.38 -19.38
N VAL A 62 9.07 13.51 -18.66
CA VAL A 62 8.66 13.60 -17.25
C VAL A 62 7.14 13.37 -17.16
N ALA A 63 6.70 12.37 -16.40
CA ALA A 63 5.28 12.07 -16.21
C ALA A 63 4.61 13.11 -15.29
N ARG A 64 3.39 13.52 -15.66
CA ARG A 64 2.62 14.62 -15.08
C ARG A 64 1.24 14.11 -14.64
N CYS A 65 0.68 14.66 -13.56
CA CYS A 65 -0.75 14.46 -13.28
C CYS A 65 -1.52 15.01 -14.47
N ASP A 66 -2.55 14.30 -14.91
CA ASP A 66 -3.33 14.79 -16.02
C ASP A 66 -4.02 16.10 -15.62
N PRO A 67 -3.97 17.15 -16.47
CA PRO A 67 -4.66 18.39 -16.18
C PRO A 67 -6.12 18.13 -15.80
N GLY A 68 -6.54 18.63 -14.64
CA GLY A 68 -7.89 18.40 -14.11
C GLY A 68 -8.03 17.26 -13.11
N THR A 69 -6.94 16.56 -12.75
CA THR A 69 -6.94 15.51 -11.71
C THR A 69 -6.40 16.02 -10.37
N ARG A 70 -6.78 15.35 -9.27
CA ARG A 70 -6.31 15.58 -7.88
C ARG A 70 -6.56 16.99 -7.35
N LEU A 71 -7.50 17.71 -7.95
CA LEU A 71 -7.74 19.13 -7.68
C LEU A 71 -8.06 19.41 -6.20
N GLU A 72 -8.80 18.51 -5.54
CA GLU A 72 -9.14 18.65 -4.12
C GLU A 72 -7.92 18.49 -3.21
N VAL A 73 -7.10 17.47 -3.45
CA VAL A 73 -5.85 17.23 -2.69
C VAL A 73 -4.88 18.39 -2.90
N ILE A 74 -4.78 18.86 -4.14
CA ILE A 74 -4.01 20.04 -4.54
C ILE A 74 -4.48 21.26 -3.76
N ALA A 75 -5.78 21.55 -3.76
CA ALA A 75 -6.35 22.70 -3.07
C ALA A 75 -6.09 22.66 -1.56
N GLN A 76 -6.13 21.48 -0.94
CA GLN A 76 -5.80 21.30 0.48
C GLN A 76 -4.32 21.56 0.77
N ILE A 77 -3.41 21.08 -0.10
CA ILE A 77 -1.97 21.38 0.00
C ILE A 77 -1.71 22.88 -0.21
N GLU A 78 -2.33 23.50 -1.22
CA GLU A 78 -2.22 24.94 -1.47
C GLU A 78 -2.77 25.76 -0.30
N GLN A 79 -3.90 25.36 0.28
CA GLN A 79 -4.49 25.99 1.46
C GLN A 79 -3.58 25.86 2.68
N TRP A 80 -2.97 24.69 2.89
CA TRP A 80 -1.97 24.51 3.94
C TRP A 80 -0.81 25.48 3.73
N LEU A 81 -0.27 25.58 2.51
CA LEU A 81 0.88 26.44 2.16
C LEU A 81 0.60 27.94 2.26
N ASN A 82 -0.59 28.37 1.85
CA ASN A 82 -1.00 29.78 1.82
C ASN A 82 -1.67 30.24 3.12
N GLY A 83 -2.07 29.31 4.00
CA GLY A 83 -2.71 29.61 5.27
C GLY A 83 -1.80 30.41 6.20
N SER A 84 -2.13 31.68 6.43
CA SER A 84 -1.40 32.61 7.32
C SER A 84 -1.59 32.33 8.82
N GLY A 85 -2.31 31.27 9.21
CA GLY A 85 -2.82 31.10 10.58
C GLY A 85 -2.91 29.68 11.14
N LYS A 86 -2.34 28.64 10.51
CA LYS A 86 -2.28 27.29 11.12
C LYS A 86 -0.84 26.84 11.28
N ARG A 87 -0.46 26.57 12.54
CA ARG A 87 0.88 26.28 13.08
C ARG A 87 1.53 24.96 12.58
N ALA A 88 1.02 24.35 11.52
CA ALA A 88 1.48 23.05 11.08
C ALA A 88 2.63 23.17 10.07
N ASP A 89 3.86 22.97 10.53
CA ASP A 89 5.06 22.99 9.68
C ASP A 89 5.19 21.70 8.83
N ILE A 90 4.44 20.65 9.19
CA ILE A 90 4.45 19.34 8.52
C ILE A 90 3.06 19.03 7.94
N CYS A 91 3.01 18.68 6.66
CA CYS A 91 1.85 18.05 6.03
C CYS A 91 2.15 16.56 5.84
N TRP A 92 1.29 15.68 6.36
CA TRP A 92 1.39 14.24 6.17
C TRP A 92 0.26 13.75 5.25
N LEU A 93 0.63 13.19 4.10
CA LEU A 93 -0.23 12.64 3.07
C LEU A 93 -0.09 11.12 3.02
N ASN A 94 -1.12 10.36 3.36
CA ASN A 94 -1.00 8.89 3.43
C ASN A 94 -1.90 8.13 2.43
N GLY A 95 -1.40 6.97 1.95
CA GLY A 95 -2.14 6.05 1.07
C GLY A 95 -1.39 4.75 0.68
N PRO A 96 -1.91 3.90 -0.22
CA PRO A 96 -1.36 2.56 -0.55
C PRO A 96 -0.11 2.57 -1.50
N ALA A 97 0.43 1.38 -1.79
CA ALA A 97 1.85 0.95 -1.65
C ALA A 97 2.96 1.13 -2.74
N GLY A 98 4.25 1.22 -2.29
CA GLY A 98 5.55 0.99 -3.02
C GLY A 98 6.73 0.51 -2.10
N TYR A 99 7.90 0.03 -2.61
CA TYR A 99 8.96 -0.74 -1.87
C TYR A 99 10.32 -0.01 -1.65
N GLY A 100 11.07 -0.51 -0.65
CA GLY A 100 11.99 0.16 0.27
C GLY A 100 13.30 0.85 -0.17
N ASN A 101 13.78 1.74 0.71
CA ASN A 101 15.08 2.46 0.73
C ASN A 101 15.64 2.58 2.17
N HIS A 102 16.96 2.70 2.37
CA HIS A 102 17.56 2.83 3.71
C HIS A 102 17.45 4.24 4.32
N ILE A 103 16.86 4.37 5.51
CA ILE A 103 16.64 5.68 6.18
C ILE A 103 17.92 6.37 6.63
N SER A 104 18.96 5.60 6.96
CA SER A 104 20.29 6.11 7.35
C SER A 104 20.93 7.02 6.30
N ARG A 105 20.49 6.92 5.03
CA ARG A 105 20.98 7.77 3.93
C ARG A 105 20.10 8.97 3.62
N LEU A 106 18.98 9.14 4.34
CA LEU A 106 18.05 10.25 4.15
C LEU A 106 18.70 11.60 4.45
N ILE A 107 19.25 11.78 5.66
CA ILE A 107 19.82 13.07 6.08
C ILE A 107 21.02 13.52 5.24
N PRO A 108 22.01 12.66 4.92
CA PRO A 108 23.13 13.06 4.08
C PRO A 108 22.69 13.46 2.67
N THR A 109 21.66 12.78 2.14
CA THR A 109 21.03 13.09 0.85
C THR A 109 20.34 14.45 0.89
N LEU A 110 19.54 14.73 1.93
CA LEU A 110 18.87 16.01 2.13
C LEU A 110 19.88 17.16 2.26
N ALA A 111 20.94 16.95 3.04
CA ALA A 111 22.00 17.93 3.25
C ALA A 111 22.69 18.31 1.93
N HIS A 112 22.98 17.30 1.10
CA HIS A 112 23.54 17.50 -0.24
C HIS A 112 22.59 18.32 -1.12
N GLN A 113 21.30 17.99 -1.14
CA GLN A 113 20.30 18.69 -1.97
C GLN A 113 20.04 20.13 -1.53
N ILE A 114 20.05 20.37 -0.21
CA ILE A 114 20.02 21.73 0.34
C ILE A 114 21.26 22.51 -0.10
N SER A 115 22.44 21.88 -0.11
CA SER A 115 23.67 22.55 -0.57
C SER A 115 23.61 22.98 -2.04
N LEU A 116 22.90 22.22 -2.87
CA LEU A 116 22.69 22.53 -4.30
C LEU A 116 21.62 23.63 -4.49
N SER A 117 20.51 23.52 -3.75
CA SER A 117 19.34 24.42 -3.89
C SER A 117 19.49 25.74 -3.12
N VAL A 118 20.40 25.76 -2.14
CA VAL A 118 20.75 26.89 -1.30
C VAL A 118 22.29 26.93 -1.18
N PRO A 119 23.00 27.47 -2.19
CA PRO A 119 24.46 27.51 -2.17
C PRO A 119 25.06 28.18 -0.93
N ALA A 120 24.33 29.11 -0.30
CA ALA A 120 24.71 29.76 0.96
C ALA A 120 24.82 28.80 2.16
N ALA A 121 24.17 27.63 2.12
CA ALA A 121 24.25 26.61 3.17
C ALA A 121 25.53 25.77 3.07
N LYS A 122 26.15 25.69 1.88
CA LYS A 122 27.32 24.85 1.60
C LYS A 122 28.51 25.06 2.55
N PRO A 123 28.95 26.31 2.85
CA PRO A 123 30.08 26.51 3.76
C PRO A 123 29.78 26.10 5.21
N SER A 124 28.51 26.20 5.62
CA SER A 124 28.07 25.77 6.95
C SER A 124 28.02 24.24 7.06
N LEU A 125 27.54 23.56 6.02
CA LEU A 125 27.58 22.11 5.89
C LEU A 125 28.99 21.55 5.94
N GLU A 126 29.89 22.09 5.12
CA GLU A 126 31.30 21.69 5.11
C GLU A 126 31.99 21.93 6.46
N ARG A 127 31.60 22.99 7.19
CA ARG A 127 32.10 23.26 8.54
C ARG A 127 31.59 22.24 9.54
N ALA A 128 30.31 21.86 9.48
CA ALA A 128 29.73 20.84 10.35
C ALA A 128 30.47 19.50 10.19
N LEU A 129 30.69 19.06 8.95
CA LEU A 129 31.41 17.82 8.64
C LEU A 129 32.89 17.85 9.03
N ARG A 130 33.55 19.02 8.92
CA ARG A 130 34.94 19.17 9.41
C ARG A 130 35.04 19.12 10.93
N ASN A 131 34.08 19.73 11.62
CA ASN A 131 34.08 19.80 13.09
C ASN A 131 33.70 18.45 13.72
N GLU A 132 32.81 17.69 13.07
CA GLU A 132 32.35 16.37 13.53
C GLU A 132 32.49 15.35 12.38
N PRO A 133 33.69 14.79 12.13
CA PRO A 133 33.90 13.85 11.02
C PRO A 133 33.10 12.55 11.13
N ALA A 134 32.76 12.14 12.36
CA ALA A 134 31.96 10.95 12.64
C ALA A 134 30.45 11.17 12.45
N LEU A 135 30.01 12.37 12.04
CA LEU A 135 28.60 12.75 11.95
C LEU A 135 27.77 11.87 11.00
N LEU A 136 28.41 11.14 10.09
CA LEU A 136 27.77 10.24 9.13
C LEU A 136 27.95 8.76 9.49
N GLU A 137 28.56 8.45 10.65
CA GLU A 137 28.72 7.08 11.12
C GLU A 137 27.38 6.52 11.61
N PRO A 138 27.12 5.21 11.44
CA PRO A 138 25.85 4.58 11.86
C PRO A 138 25.55 4.71 13.35
N SER A 139 26.56 4.99 14.18
CA SER A 139 26.41 5.19 15.62
C SER A 139 25.83 6.56 16.00
N VAL A 140 25.75 7.51 15.05
CA VAL A 140 25.23 8.85 15.28
C VAL A 140 23.75 8.92 14.96
N SER A 141 22.95 9.33 15.93
CA SER A 141 21.49 9.40 15.79
C SER A 141 21.06 10.32 14.66
N LEU A 142 20.02 9.93 13.92
CA LEU A 142 19.39 10.74 12.86
C LEU A 142 19.01 12.14 13.36
N ALA A 143 18.61 12.25 14.63
CA ALA A 143 18.34 13.51 15.31
C ALA A 143 19.54 14.47 15.28
N HIS A 144 20.71 13.96 15.67
CA HIS A 144 21.92 14.74 15.70
C HIS A 144 22.39 15.11 14.28
N GLN A 145 22.28 14.17 13.33
CA GLN A 145 22.56 14.43 11.92
C GLN A 145 21.65 15.52 11.35
N PHE A 146 20.33 15.42 11.57
CA PHE A 146 19.35 16.38 11.07
C PHE A 146 19.59 17.77 11.66
N GLN A 147 19.86 17.83 12.97
CA GLN A 147 20.20 19.09 13.63
C GLN A 147 21.45 19.72 13.01
N LYS A 148 22.55 18.96 12.87
CA LYS A 148 23.84 19.49 12.41
C LYS A 148 23.93 19.77 10.92
N LEU A 149 23.20 19.01 10.10
CA LEU A 149 23.28 19.08 8.63
C LEU A 149 22.09 19.80 8.00
N ILE A 150 20.96 19.92 8.67
CA ILE A 150 19.76 20.57 8.11
C ILE A 150 19.44 21.85 8.88
N ILE A 151 19.34 21.77 10.21
CA ILE A 151 18.88 22.90 11.04
C ILE A 151 19.99 23.94 11.25
N ASP A 152 21.13 23.55 11.82
CA ASP A 152 22.24 24.46 12.11
C ASP A 152 22.72 25.24 10.86
N PRO A 153 22.88 24.62 9.67
CA PRO A 153 23.30 25.33 8.47
C PRO A 153 22.26 26.34 7.96
N THR A 154 20.97 26.08 8.21
CA THR A 154 19.87 26.97 7.80
C THR A 154 19.57 28.06 8.83
N HIS A 155 20.07 27.95 10.07
CA HIS A 155 20.02 29.02 11.08
C HIS A 155 21.32 29.84 11.22
N SER A 156 22.32 29.59 10.37
CA SER A 156 23.59 30.32 10.34
C SER A 156 23.42 31.84 10.17
N THR A 157 24.37 32.63 10.69
CA THR A 157 24.39 34.10 10.64
C THR A 157 24.15 34.66 9.23
N THR A 158 24.64 33.99 8.18
CA THR A 158 24.40 34.36 6.78
C THR A 158 22.92 34.23 6.39
N PHE A 159 22.23 33.19 6.88
CA PHE A 159 20.80 32.99 6.66
C PHE A 159 19.95 33.96 7.51
N LYS A 160 20.41 34.33 8.71
CA LYS A 160 19.80 35.38 9.55
C LYS A 160 19.88 36.78 8.93
N ILE A 161 21.00 37.10 8.28
CA ILE A 161 21.21 38.34 7.51
C ILE A 161 20.34 38.35 6.25
N LEU A 162 20.17 37.20 5.60
CA LEU A 162 19.25 37.08 4.46
C LEU A 162 17.79 37.18 4.93
N SER A 163 17.40 36.52 6.03
CA SER A 163 16.04 36.52 6.56
C SER A 163 15.58 37.84 7.19
N THR A 164 16.49 38.79 7.43
CA THR A 164 16.15 40.16 7.88
C THR A 164 15.72 41.05 6.72
N VAL A 165 15.98 40.64 5.48
CA VAL A 165 15.35 41.22 4.29
C VAL A 165 13.96 40.58 4.16
N GLU A 166 12.88 41.35 4.34
CA GLU A 166 11.49 40.84 4.29
C GLU A 166 11.24 39.93 3.08
N ALA A 167 11.84 40.27 1.93
CA ALA A 167 11.83 39.45 0.73
C ALA A 167 12.37 38.02 0.95
N PHE A 168 13.51 37.82 1.61
CA PHE A 168 14.09 36.49 1.81
C PHE A 168 13.36 35.67 2.88
N SER A 169 12.77 36.31 3.90
CA SER A 169 11.91 35.63 4.88
C SER A 169 10.66 35.03 4.23
N HIS A 170 10.14 35.71 3.21
CA HIS A 170 9.03 35.26 2.37
C HIS A 170 9.48 34.15 1.41
N PHE A 171 10.64 34.30 0.76
CA PHE A 171 11.22 33.31 -0.17
C PHE A 171 11.71 32.01 0.50
N ALA A 172 12.15 32.05 1.76
CA ALA A 172 12.58 30.86 2.51
C ALA A 172 11.37 30.03 2.96
N LYS A 173 10.37 30.66 3.62
CA LYS A 173 9.08 30.02 4.01
C LYS A 173 8.27 29.46 2.84
N GLN A 174 8.70 29.79 1.63
CA GLN A 174 8.18 29.31 0.36
C GLN A 174 8.85 28.03 -0.14
N LYS A 175 9.85 27.49 0.55
CA LYS A 175 10.44 26.20 0.16
C LYS A 175 9.70 25.05 0.82
N ILE A 176 9.37 24.03 0.02
CA ILE A 176 8.78 22.77 0.50
C ILE A 176 9.84 21.70 0.33
N LEU A 177 10.13 21.00 1.43
CA LEU A 177 10.86 19.76 1.44
C LEU A 177 9.87 18.61 1.31
N VAL A 178 9.99 17.81 0.24
CA VAL A 178 9.15 16.63 0.05
C VAL A 178 9.93 15.38 0.45
N ILE A 179 9.37 14.60 1.38
CA ILE A 179 9.83 13.28 1.78
C ILE A 179 8.79 12.29 1.26
N ASP A 180 9.08 11.65 0.13
CA ASP A 180 8.17 10.69 -0.48
C ASP A 180 8.41 9.28 0.09
N ALA A 181 7.32 8.55 0.32
CA ALA A 181 7.26 7.16 0.76
C ALA A 181 8.12 6.86 2.01
N LEU A 182 7.87 7.56 3.12
CA LEU A 182 8.62 7.31 4.36
C LEU A 182 8.53 5.85 4.83
N ASP A 183 7.40 5.18 4.61
CA ASP A 183 7.17 3.76 4.93
C ASP A 183 8.08 2.78 4.18
N GLU A 184 8.72 3.23 3.09
CA GLU A 184 9.72 2.44 2.38
C GLU A 184 11.03 2.30 3.19
N CYS A 185 11.17 2.98 4.33
CA CYS A 185 12.34 2.82 5.20
C CYS A 185 12.37 1.47 5.93
N ASP A 186 13.50 0.78 5.83
CA ASP A 186 13.70 -0.58 6.35
C ASP A 186 13.88 -0.67 7.87
N ASP A 187 14.16 0.44 8.55
CA ASP A 187 14.28 0.52 10.01
C ASP A 187 13.15 1.35 10.63
N LYS A 188 12.17 0.64 11.20
CA LYS A 188 11.01 1.24 11.89
C LYS A 188 11.41 2.07 13.11
N ALA A 189 12.44 1.66 13.86
CA ALA A 189 12.87 2.38 15.06
C ALA A 189 13.55 3.70 14.71
N GLU A 190 14.41 3.69 13.69
CA GLU A 190 15.01 4.90 13.13
C GLU A 190 13.95 5.82 12.50
N MET A 191 12.94 5.26 11.84
CA MET A 191 11.82 6.04 11.28
C MET A 191 11.01 6.77 12.36
N VAL A 192 10.69 6.08 13.44
CA VAL A 192 10.05 6.69 14.62
C VAL A 192 10.92 7.81 15.20
N ALA A 193 12.23 7.56 15.35
CA ALA A 193 13.15 8.57 15.86
C ALA A 193 13.24 9.79 14.93
N PHE A 194 13.22 9.59 13.61
CA PHE A 194 13.19 10.66 12.63
C PHE A 194 11.90 11.49 12.71
N ILE A 195 10.73 10.84 12.83
CA ILE A 195 9.45 11.53 13.04
C ILE A 195 9.48 12.40 14.31
N ASP A 196 10.01 11.86 15.42
CA ASP A 196 10.16 12.61 16.67
C ASP A 196 11.03 13.87 16.48
N VAL A 197 12.08 13.79 15.67
CA VAL A 197 12.94 14.93 15.33
C VAL A 197 12.16 15.99 14.58
N LEU A 198 11.39 15.60 13.56
CA LEU A 198 10.58 16.54 12.78
C LEU A 198 9.56 17.26 13.68
N ILE A 199 8.87 16.53 14.54
CA ILE A 199 7.88 17.08 15.49
C ILE A 199 8.57 18.05 16.47
N ASN A 200 9.69 17.65 17.07
CA ASN A 200 10.41 18.46 18.06
C ASN A 200 10.95 19.77 17.49
N VAL A 201 11.51 19.73 16.28
CA VAL A 201 12.01 20.94 15.61
C VAL A 201 10.86 21.88 15.25
N SER A 202 9.73 21.34 14.78
CA SER A 202 8.53 22.11 14.42
C SER A 202 7.82 22.72 15.65
N SER A 203 7.89 22.03 16.79
CA SER A 203 7.28 22.49 18.06
C SER A 203 8.16 23.48 18.84
N GLY A 204 9.43 23.61 18.46
CA GLY A 204 10.43 24.42 19.14
C GLY A 204 10.31 25.93 18.89
N LYS A 205 11.16 26.71 19.56
CA LYS A 205 11.27 28.18 19.34
C LYS A 205 11.97 28.56 18.03
N SER A 206 12.61 27.60 17.37
CA SER A 206 13.32 27.80 16.10
C SER A 206 12.43 27.30 14.97
N HIS A 207 11.82 28.22 14.23
CA HIS A 207 11.01 27.86 13.07
C HIS A 207 11.89 27.32 11.95
N LEU A 208 11.46 26.20 11.36
CA LEU A 208 12.05 25.72 10.13
C LEU A 208 11.96 26.81 9.06
N PRO A 209 13.03 27.03 8.27
CA PRO A 209 12.99 28.01 7.20
C PRO A 209 12.26 27.46 5.96
N PHE A 210 11.63 26.30 6.02
CA PHE A 210 10.88 25.62 4.96
C PHE A 210 9.77 24.77 5.58
N ARG A 211 8.78 24.37 4.79
CA ARG A 211 7.72 23.43 5.20
C ARG A 211 8.05 22.02 4.75
N ILE A 212 7.50 21.01 5.42
CA ILE A 212 7.75 19.60 5.10
C ILE A 212 6.45 18.96 4.60
N LEU A 213 6.46 18.37 3.41
CA LEU A 213 5.44 17.46 2.93
C LEU A 213 5.99 16.03 3.02
N LEU A 214 5.32 15.19 3.79
CA LEU A 214 5.68 13.81 4.01
C LEU A 214 4.60 12.91 3.43
N THR A 215 4.99 11.91 2.64
CA THR A 215 4.07 10.88 2.18
C THR A 215 4.43 9.54 2.81
N SER A 216 3.43 8.73 3.16
CA SER A 216 3.67 7.36 3.62
C SER A 216 2.44 6.45 3.48
N ARG A 217 2.61 5.15 3.69
CA ARG A 217 1.51 4.25 4.08
C ARG A 217 1.02 4.53 5.49
N VAL A 218 -0.13 3.93 5.82
CA VAL A 218 -0.73 4.00 7.16
C VAL A 218 -0.13 2.94 8.08
N GLU A 219 1.19 2.92 8.29
CA GLU A 219 1.78 1.97 9.22
C GLU A 219 1.53 2.36 10.68
N GLU A 220 1.27 1.36 11.55
CA GLU A 220 0.91 1.58 12.96
C GLU A 220 1.94 2.46 13.68
N HIS A 221 3.23 2.20 13.47
CA HIS A 221 4.32 2.90 14.15
C HIS A 221 4.43 4.39 13.74
N ILE A 222 4.12 4.72 12.48
CA ILE A 222 4.04 6.10 11.97
C ILE A 222 2.81 6.80 12.53
N GLN A 223 1.66 6.13 12.45
CA GLN A 223 0.39 6.71 12.87
C GLN A 223 0.36 6.98 14.39
N LYS A 224 0.89 6.07 15.19
CA LYS A 224 0.98 6.23 16.65
C LYS A 224 1.71 7.52 17.02
N LYS A 225 2.82 7.81 16.35
CA LYS A 225 3.63 9.01 16.57
C LYS A 225 2.91 10.28 16.12
N PHE A 226 2.27 10.26 14.95
CA PHE A 226 1.52 11.41 14.46
C PHE A 226 0.21 11.66 15.21
N ASN A 227 -0.32 10.65 15.91
CA ASN A 227 -1.47 10.79 16.81
C ASN A 227 -1.11 11.29 18.21
N ASP A 228 0.17 11.38 18.57
CA ASP A 228 0.59 11.94 19.85
C ASP A 228 0.18 13.43 19.96
N SER A 229 -0.20 13.85 21.16
CA SER A 229 -0.74 15.21 21.40
C SER A 229 0.24 16.33 21.03
N GLY A 230 1.55 16.08 21.12
CA GLY A 230 2.59 17.01 20.65
C GLY A 230 2.63 17.15 19.12
N ALA A 231 2.44 16.05 18.38
CA ALA A 231 2.48 16.01 16.93
C ALA A 231 1.28 16.72 16.30
N GLN A 232 0.08 16.54 16.85
CA GLN A 232 -1.17 17.14 16.36
C GLN A 232 -1.13 18.68 16.32
N SER A 233 -0.26 19.31 17.11
CA SER A 233 -0.10 20.77 17.10
C SER A 233 0.70 21.31 15.91
N VAL A 234 1.51 20.46 15.27
CA VAL A 234 2.43 20.81 14.17
C VAL A 234 2.16 20.04 12.87
N LEU A 235 1.16 19.16 12.87
CA LEU A 235 0.81 18.28 11.76
C LEU A 235 -0.49 18.71 11.08
N TYR A 236 -0.49 18.72 9.76
CA TYR A 236 -1.67 18.75 8.92
C TYR A 236 -1.82 17.39 8.24
N HIS A 237 -2.83 16.62 8.65
CA HIS A 237 -3.05 15.25 8.16
C HIS A 237 -4.04 15.25 6.99
N LEU A 238 -3.65 14.64 5.87
CA LEU A 238 -4.46 14.47 4.67
C LEU A 238 -4.57 12.98 4.33
N ASP A 239 -5.72 12.39 4.68
CA ASP A 239 -6.02 10.97 4.49
C ASP A 239 -6.65 10.69 3.12
N LEU A 240 -5.93 9.94 2.27
CA LEU A 240 -6.43 9.53 0.96
C LEU A 240 -7.16 8.18 0.96
N ALA A 241 -7.30 7.50 2.10
CA ALA A 241 -7.95 6.18 2.17
C ALA A 241 -9.42 6.19 1.72
N ASN A 242 -10.08 7.35 1.83
CA ASN A 242 -11.46 7.59 1.45
C ASN A 242 -11.60 8.59 0.29
N TYR A 243 -10.50 8.95 -0.37
CA TYR A 243 -10.55 9.85 -1.52
C TYR A 243 -11.27 9.17 -2.70
N ASP A 244 -12.33 9.80 -3.22
CA ASP A 244 -13.01 9.32 -4.41
C ASP A 244 -12.30 9.77 -5.68
N ALA A 245 -11.46 8.87 -6.21
CA ALA A 245 -10.72 9.09 -7.43
C ALA A 245 -11.55 8.97 -8.73
N CYS A 246 -12.86 8.74 -8.68
CA CYS A 246 -13.67 8.45 -9.88
C CYS A 246 -13.57 9.57 -10.95
N LEU A 247 -13.65 10.84 -10.52
CA LEU A 247 -13.50 11.99 -11.43
C LEU A 247 -12.11 12.06 -12.04
N ASP A 248 -11.07 11.76 -11.26
CA ASP A 248 -9.71 11.76 -11.76
C ASP A 248 -9.49 10.62 -12.77
N ILE A 249 -10.06 9.44 -12.49
CA ILE A 249 -10.02 8.28 -13.39
C ILE A 249 -10.75 8.58 -14.69
N GLN A 250 -11.85 9.35 -14.65
CA GLN A 250 -12.52 9.81 -15.87
C GLN A 250 -11.61 10.63 -16.76
N VAL A 251 -10.89 11.60 -16.19
CA VAL A 251 -9.92 12.42 -16.94
C VAL A 251 -8.79 11.55 -17.49
N TYR A 252 -8.24 10.66 -16.66
CA TYR A 252 -7.21 9.71 -17.05
C TYR A 252 -7.66 8.81 -18.22
N PHE A 253 -8.84 8.21 -18.15
CA PHE A 253 -9.40 7.41 -19.23
C PHE A 253 -9.58 8.20 -20.51
N GLN A 254 -10.15 9.40 -20.44
CA GLN A 254 -10.33 10.24 -21.63
C GLN A 254 -8.99 10.51 -22.34
N LYS A 255 -7.94 10.80 -21.57
CA LYS A 255 -6.60 11.02 -22.11
C LYS A 255 -5.98 9.75 -22.68
N GLU A 256 -5.97 8.66 -21.92
CA GLU A 256 -5.29 7.42 -22.33
C GLU A 256 -6.00 6.72 -23.48
N PHE A 257 -7.33 6.71 -23.53
CA PHE A 257 -8.04 6.19 -24.69
C PHE A 257 -7.81 7.06 -25.93
N SER A 258 -7.74 8.39 -25.78
CA SER A 258 -7.35 9.26 -26.91
C SER A 258 -5.94 8.92 -27.41
N ARG A 259 -4.99 8.68 -26.50
CA ARG A 259 -3.63 8.25 -26.83
C ARG A 259 -3.62 6.90 -27.57
N ILE A 260 -4.36 5.91 -27.07
CA ILE A 260 -4.48 4.58 -27.71
C ILE A 260 -5.09 4.71 -29.10
N TYR A 261 -6.13 5.53 -29.27
CA TYR A 261 -6.76 5.78 -30.56
C TYR A 261 -5.75 6.33 -31.58
N ASP A 262 -5.02 7.38 -31.19
CA ASP A 262 -4.09 8.07 -32.08
C ASP A 262 -2.87 7.18 -32.43
N GLN A 263 -2.41 6.34 -31.51
CA GLN A 263 -1.35 5.35 -31.76
C GLN A 263 -1.79 4.21 -32.69
N ASN A 264 -3.09 3.91 -32.75
CA ASN A 264 -3.66 2.81 -33.53
C ASN A 264 -4.51 3.30 -34.72
N ILE A 265 -4.22 4.49 -35.26
CA ILE A 265 -5.10 5.18 -36.21
C ILE A 265 -5.50 4.32 -37.42
N ARG A 266 -4.60 3.48 -37.95
CA ARG A 266 -4.89 2.60 -39.08
C ARG A 266 -6.03 1.60 -38.79
N MET A 267 -6.06 1.07 -37.58
CA MET A 267 -7.11 0.14 -37.13
C MET A 267 -8.37 0.89 -36.66
N MET A 268 -8.19 2.10 -36.12
CA MET A 268 -9.25 2.90 -35.51
C MET A 268 -9.94 3.88 -36.47
N GLN A 269 -9.48 4.00 -37.73
CA GLN A 269 -9.97 4.93 -38.76
C GLN A 269 -11.50 4.91 -38.98
N ARG A 270 -12.15 3.76 -38.76
CA ARG A 270 -13.61 3.59 -38.94
C ARG A 270 -14.41 3.77 -37.65
N ILE A 271 -13.74 4.02 -36.54
CA ILE A 271 -14.34 4.23 -35.22
C ILE A 271 -14.51 5.73 -34.99
N SER A 272 -15.74 6.16 -34.68
CA SER A 272 -16.07 7.56 -34.42
C SER A 272 -15.42 8.07 -33.13
N LYS A 273 -14.93 9.33 -33.14
CA LYS A 273 -14.55 10.06 -31.93
C LYS A 273 -15.80 10.73 -31.29
N PRO A 274 -15.83 10.94 -29.95
CA PRO A 274 -14.83 10.50 -28.98
C PRO A 274 -14.84 8.97 -28.82
N TRP A 275 -13.65 8.42 -28.54
CA TRP A 275 -13.46 7.00 -28.26
C TRP A 275 -12.82 6.84 -26.88
N PRO A 276 -13.40 6.03 -25.98
CA PRO A 276 -14.71 5.37 -26.05
C PRO A 276 -15.89 6.36 -26.20
N SER A 277 -17.06 5.83 -26.56
CA SER A 277 -18.29 6.61 -26.48
C SER A 277 -18.59 7.00 -25.03
N ILE A 278 -19.39 8.04 -24.80
CA ILE A 278 -19.75 8.49 -23.44
C ILE A 278 -20.39 7.37 -22.62
N LYS A 279 -21.21 6.52 -23.27
CA LYS A 279 -21.87 5.38 -22.63
C LYS A 279 -20.86 4.29 -22.24
N ASP A 280 -19.95 3.97 -23.14
CA ASP A 280 -18.92 2.96 -22.90
C ASP A 280 -17.95 3.43 -21.80
N LEU A 281 -17.56 4.70 -21.83
CA LEU A 281 -16.73 5.30 -20.78
C LEU A 281 -17.37 5.18 -19.40
N ALA A 282 -18.68 5.42 -19.29
CA ALA A 282 -19.41 5.27 -18.03
C ALA A 282 -19.39 3.83 -17.49
N VAL A 283 -19.48 2.83 -18.37
CA VAL A 283 -19.36 1.41 -17.99
C VAL A 283 -17.96 1.10 -17.47
N LEU A 284 -16.92 1.54 -18.18
CA LEU A 284 -15.52 1.33 -17.78
C LEU A 284 -15.20 2.05 -16.46
N LEU A 285 -15.77 3.24 -16.24
CA LEU A 285 -15.64 3.96 -14.95
C LEU A 285 -16.29 3.19 -13.81
N ASN A 286 -17.50 2.70 -14.01
CA ASN A 286 -18.17 1.87 -13.00
C ASN A 286 -17.40 0.58 -12.70
N GLN A 287 -16.73 0.00 -13.69
CA GLN A 287 -15.86 -1.16 -13.52
C GLN A 287 -14.59 -0.83 -12.72
N ALA A 288 -13.98 0.34 -12.94
CA ALA A 288 -12.78 0.77 -12.24
C ALA A 288 -13.05 1.27 -10.82
N GLY A 289 -14.26 1.78 -10.55
CA GLY A 289 -14.58 2.45 -9.29
C GLY A 289 -13.60 3.59 -9.01
N SER A 290 -13.13 3.69 -7.77
CA SER A 290 -12.11 4.67 -7.35
C SER A 290 -10.67 4.09 -7.38
N SER A 291 -10.42 2.97 -8.08
CA SER A 291 -9.12 2.30 -8.11
C SER A 291 -8.28 2.68 -9.34
N PHE A 292 -7.27 3.52 -9.13
CA PHE A 292 -6.30 3.85 -10.18
C PHE A 292 -5.48 2.64 -10.66
N ALA A 293 -5.19 1.68 -9.77
CA ALA A 293 -4.50 0.47 -10.12
C ALA A 293 -5.35 -0.38 -11.09
N PHE A 294 -6.64 -0.53 -10.81
CA PHE A 294 -7.56 -1.23 -11.70
C PHE A 294 -7.75 -0.49 -13.03
N ALA A 295 -7.93 0.84 -12.97
CA ALA A 295 -8.02 1.70 -14.16
C ALA A 295 -6.78 1.56 -15.07
N THR A 296 -5.60 1.50 -14.47
CA THR A 296 -4.33 1.31 -15.20
C THR A 296 -4.28 -0.07 -15.86
N THR A 297 -4.65 -1.13 -15.14
CA THR A 297 -4.73 -2.50 -15.71
C THR A 297 -5.68 -2.53 -16.90
N LEU A 298 -6.82 -1.85 -16.81
CA LEU A 298 -7.81 -1.74 -17.89
C LEU A 298 -7.22 -1.06 -19.14
N ILE A 299 -6.56 0.08 -18.95
CA ILE A 299 -5.90 0.81 -20.04
C ILE A 299 -4.78 -0.04 -20.67
N GLN A 300 -3.99 -0.73 -19.87
CA GLN A 300 -2.93 -1.62 -20.35
C GLN A 300 -3.49 -2.80 -21.15
N TYR A 301 -4.60 -3.39 -20.70
CA TYR A 301 -5.28 -4.47 -21.42
C TYR A 301 -5.75 -3.99 -22.80
N VAL A 302 -6.44 -2.85 -22.87
CA VAL A 302 -6.96 -2.32 -24.14
C VAL A 302 -5.83 -1.83 -25.06
N GLY A 303 -4.86 -1.11 -24.51
CA GLY A 303 -3.75 -0.52 -25.27
C GLY A 303 -2.67 -1.52 -25.68
N GLY A 304 -2.56 -2.65 -24.98
CA GLY A 304 -1.64 -3.74 -25.30
C GLY A 304 -2.15 -4.70 -26.36
N ASP A 305 -3.47 -4.69 -26.65
CA ASP A 305 -4.07 -5.53 -27.68
C ASP A 305 -3.89 -4.92 -29.09
N PRO A 306 -3.50 -5.70 -30.12
CA PRO A 306 -3.42 -5.23 -31.50
C PRO A 306 -4.75 -4.71 -32.08
N MET A 307 -5.89 -5.03 -31.45
CA MET A 307 -7.23 -4.60 -31.80
C MET A 307 -7.92 -3.91 -30.61
N PRO A 308 -7.55 -2.66 -30.26
CA PRO A 308 -8.03 -1.98 -29.06
C PRO A 308 -9.56 -1.89 -28.95
N GLN A 309 -10.26 -1.63 -30.06
CA GLN A 309 -11.73 -1.62 -30.09
C GLN A 309 -12.33 -2.97 -29.67
N LYS A 310 -11.73 -4.09 -30.10
CA LYS A 310 -12.20 -5.43 -29.78
C LYS A 310 -11.94 -5.77 -28.32
N ALA A 311 -10.76 -5.45 -27.81
CA ALA A 311 -10.41 -5.63 -26.40
C ALA A 311 -11.34 -4.81 -25.49
N MET A 312 -11.59 -3.54 -25.83
CA MET A 312 -12.54 -2.71 -25.11
C MET A 312 -13.96 -3.30 -25.14
N GLN A 313 -14.42 -3.78 -26.31
CA GLN A 313 -15.73 -4.44 -26.41
C GLN A 313 -15.85 -5.72 -25.58
N GLN A 314 -14.73 -6.43 -25.32
CA GLN A 314 -14.74 -7.57 -24.40
C GLN A 314 -15.01 -7.13 -22.97
N LEU A 315 -14.42 -6.00 -22.53
CA LEU A 315 -14.67 -5.43 -21.21
C LEU A 315 -16.09 -4.88 -21.06
N LEU A 316 -16.67 -4.35 -22.15
CA LEU A 316 -18.02 -3.80 -22.16
C LEU A 316 -19.13 -4.87 -22.18
N LYS A 317 -18.79 -6.15 -22.36
CA LYS A 317 -19.80 -7.23 -22.28
C LYS A 317 -20.43 -7.21 -20.89
N SER A 318 -21.77 -7.13 -20.87
CA SER A 318 -22.56 -7.07 -19.64
C SER A 318 -22.39 -8.31 -18.78
N GLY A 319 -22.24 -8.13 -17.46
CA GLY A 319 -22.22 -9.19 -16.46
C GLY A 319 -20.90 -9.28 -15.69
N ALA A 320 -20.80 -10.28 -14.81
CA ALA A 320 -19.60 -10.58 -14.02
C ALA A 320 -18.37 -10.91 -14.90
N ASP A 321 -18.60 -11.42 -16.11
CA ASP A 321 -17.60 -12.01 -17.02
C ASP A 321 -16.76 -10.96 -17.79
N GLY A 322 -17.23 -9.71 -17.85
CA GLY A 322 -16.52 -8.64 -18.58
C GLY A 322 -15.12 -8.34 -18.02
N LEU A 323 -14.90 -8.64 -16.73
CA LEU A 323 -13.63 -8.41 -16.04
C LEU A 323 -12.69 -9.62 -16.05
N ASP A 324 -13.15 -10.78 -16.53
CA ASP A 324 -12.37 -12.03 -16.54
C ASP A 324 -11.01 -11.88 -17.22
N PRO A 325 -10.90 -11.18 -18.38
CA PRO A 325 -9.60 -10.98 -19.01
C PRO A 325 -8.62 -10.17 -18.13
N LEU A 326 -9.12 -9.17 -17.39
CA LEU A 326 -8.30 -8.37 -16.48
C LEU A 326 -7.82 -9.20 -15.30
N TYR A 327 -8.70 -10.03 -14.72
CA TYR A 327 -8.31 -10.96 -13.66
C TYR A 327 -7.26 -11.95 -14.13
N LYS A 328 -7.43 -12.54 -15.32
CA LYS A 328 -6.43 -13.44 -15.93
C LYS A 328 -5.09 -12.73 -16.14
N GLN A 329 -5.11 -11.47 -16.61
CA GLN A 329 -3.88 -10.68 -16.79
C GLN A 329 -3.14 -10.50 -15.47
N VAL A 330 -3.84 -10.08 -14.41
CA VAL A 330 -3.24 -9.85 -13.09
C VAL A 330 -2.74 -11.16 -12.46
N LEU A 331 -3.50 -12.25 -12.58
CA LEU A 331 -3.14 -13.55 -12.01
C LEU A 331 -2.08 -14.31 -12.82
N SER A 332 -1.75 -13.88 -14.04
CA SER A 332 -0.79 -14.59 -14.90
C SER A 332 0.64 -14.65 -14.34
N SER A 333 1.00 -13.71 -13.47
CA SER A 333 2.34 -13.58 -12.89
C SER A 333 2.40 -13.91 -11.40
N VAL A 334 1.34 -14.49 -10.82
CA VAL A 334 1.26 -14.69 -9.36
C VAL A 334 1.85 -16.01 -8.91
N SER A 335 2.39 -16.02 -7.70
CA SER A 335 2.95 -17.21 -7.07
C SER A 335 1.84 -18.18 -6.62
N ARG A 336 2.25 -19.41 -6.26
CA ARG A 336 1.35 -20.38 -5.60
C ARG A 336 0.87 -19.87 -4.23
N THR A 337 1.67 -19.08 -3.54
CA THR A 337 1.33 -18.49 -2.23
C THR A 337 0.21 -17.47 -2.36
N VAL A 338 0.27 -16.56 -3.34
CA VAL A 338 -0.85 -15.65 -3.67
C VAL A 338 -2.13 -16.45 -3.88
N HIS A 339 -2.06 -17.54 -4.63
CA HIS A 339 -3.23 -18.36 -4.92
C HIS A 339 -3.82 -19.04 -3.67
N GLN A 340 -2.99 -19.41 -2.68
CA GLN A 340 -3.47 -19.90 -1.37
C GLN A 340 -4.12 -18.81 -0.53
N ILE A 341 -3.53 -17.61 -0.48
CA ILE A 341 -4.07 -16.47 0.26
C ILE A 341 -5.41 -16.04 -0.35
N LEU A 342 -5.46 -15.82 -1.66
CA LEU A 342 -6.70 -15.50 -2.37
C LEU A 342 -7.75 -16.58 -2.20
N GLY A 343 -7.36 -17.86 -2.27
CA GLY A 343 -8.28 -18.98 -2.06
C GLY A 343 -8.95 -18.94 -0.70
N THR A 344 -8.19 -18.63 0.34
CA THR A 344 -8.71 -18.43 1.70
C THR A 344 -9.67 -17.23 1.74
N ILE A 345 -9.29 -16.07 1.19
CA ILE A 345 -10.13 -14.87 1.12
C ILE A 345 -11.47 -15.15 0.40
N MET A 346 -11.48 -15.99 -0.63
CA MET A 346 -12.70 -16.29 -1.40
C MET A 346 -13.71 -17.16 -0.63
N ILE A 347 -13.25 -17.99 0.30
CA ILE A 347 -14.11 -18.94 1.03
C ILE A 347 -14.50 -18.49 2.45
N LEU A 348 -13.86 -17.44 2.96
CA LEU A 348 -14.23 -16.82 4.23
C LEU A 348 -15.57 -16.07 4.09
N GLU A 349 -16.45 -16.20 5.09
CA GLU A 349 -17.76 -15.51 5.10
C GLU A 349 -17.57 -13.99 5.15
N ASP A 350 -16.69 -13.54 6.04
CA ASP A 350 -16.38 -12.13 6.28
C ASP A 350 -14.97 -11.80 5.81
N ASN A 351 -14.78 -10.56 5.33
CA ASN A 351 -13.46 -10.05 4.97
C ASN A 351 -12.57 -9.97 6.21
N GLN A 352 -11.38 -10.55 6.13
CA GLN A 352 -10.43 -10.66 7.24
C GLN A 352 -9.21 -9.75 7.03
N SER A 353 -8.48 -9.54 8.12
CA SER A 353 -7.31 -8.68 8.15
C SER A 353 -6.02 -9.40 7.71
N ILE A 354 -4.96 -8.65 7.46
CA ILE A 354 -3.63 -9.20 7.14
C ILE A 354 -3.12 -10.00 8.34
N SER A 355 -3.25 -9.46 9.55
CA SER A 355 -2.89 -10.14 10.81
C SER A 355 -3.64 -11.46 10.98
N PHE A 356 -4.95 -11.46 10.67
CA PHE A 356 -5.76 -12.67 10.73
C PHE A 356 -5.28 -13.72 9.73
N LEU A 357 -5.02 -13.35 8.47
CA LEU A 357 -4.57 -14.29 7.45
C LEU A 357 -3.16 -14.82 7.72
N GLY A 358 -2.23 -13.98 8.16
CA GLY A 358 -0.88 -14.39 8.54
C GLY A 358 -0.91 -15.40 9.68
N SER A 359 -1.69 -15.10 10.72
CA SER A 359 -1.94 -16.03 11.81
C SER A 359 -2.68 -17.28 11.35
N LEU A 360 -3.71 -17.22 10.51
CA LEU A 360 -4.40 -18.43 10.06
C LEU A 360 -3.52 -19.36 9.21
N LEU A 361 -2.71 -18.78 8.32
CA LEU A 361 -1.93 -19.51 7.30
C LEU A 361 -0.48 -19.79 7.72
N TYR A 362 -0.06 -19.38 8.91
CA TYR A 362 1.32 -19.50 9.40
C TYR A 362 2.33 -18.71 8.53
N LEU A 363 1.92 -17.55 8.02
CA LEU A 363 2.74 -16.66 7.21
C LEU A 363 3.15 -15.44 8.04
N GLN A 364 4.33 -14.88 7.74
CA GLN A 364 4.72 -13.59 8.31
C GLN A 364 3.91 -12.45 7.70
N HIS A 365 3.73 -11.35 8.43
CA HIS A 365 2.88 -10.23 7.99
C HIS A 365 3.42 -9.59 6.71
N ASP A 366 4.74 -9.42 6.62
CA ASP A 366 5.45 -8.91 5.45
C ASP A 366 5.32 -9.84 4.24
N GLU A 367 5.32 -11.15 4.45
CA GLU A 367 5.06 -12.14 3.40
C GLU A 367 3.63 -12.01 2.84
N VAL A 368 2.61 -11.91 3.71
CA VAL A 368 1.22 -11.71 3.27
C VAL A 368 1.09 -10.40 2.48
N ILE A 369 1.68 -9.31 2.97
CA ILE A 369 1.67 -8.02 2.28
C ILE A 369 2.35 -8.15 0.91
N HIS A 370 3.55 -8.72 0.85
CA HIS A 370 4.31 -8.90 -0.38
C HIS A 370 3.51 -9.65 -1.46
N GLU A 371 2.86 -10.76 -1.08
CA GLU A 371 2.04 -11.55 -2.00
C GLU A 371 0.79 -10.79 -2.46
N LEU A 372 0.11 -10.09 -1.56
CA LEU A 372 -1.08 -9.29 -1.90
C LEU A 372 -0.75 -8.09 -2.78
N LEU A 373 0.45 -7.49 -2.65
CA LEU A 373 0.91 -6.42 -3.53
C LEU A 373 0.98 -6.84 -5.00
N GLY A 374 1.27 -8.13 -5.27
CA GLY A 374 1.22 -8.68 -6.63
C GLY A 374 -0.16 -8.62 -7.28
N VAL A 375 -1.23 -8.50 -6.49
CA VAL A 375 -2.62 -8.47 -6.94
C VAL A 375 -3.38 -7.22 -6.46
N GLN A 376 -2.68 -6.19 -6.00
CA GLN A 376 -3.26 -4.95 -5.46
C GLN A 376 -4.17 -4.20 -6.43
N SER A 377 -4.12 -4.50 -7.73
CA SER A 377 -5.02 -3.92 -8.71
C SER A 377 -6.45 -4.44 -8.57
N ILE A 378 -6.64 -5.66 -8.04
CA ILE A 378 -7.96 -6.34 -7.96
C ILE A 378 -8.47 -6.49 -6.52
N ILE A 379 -7.66 -6.15 -5.52
CA ILE A 379 -8.03 -6.09 -4.10
C ILE A 379 -7.60 -4.76 -3.47
N LYS A 380 -8.36 -4.27 -2.48
CA LYS A 380 -7.98 -3.15 -1.63
C LYS A 380 -7.27 -3.71 -0.40
N ILE A 381 -5.96 -3.47 -0.35
CA ILE A 381 -5.12 -3.74 0.81
C ILE A 381 -5.33 -2.58 1.80
N PRO A 382 -5.69 -2.85 3.06
CA PRO A 382 -5.88 -1.80 4.05
C PRO A 382 -4.56 -1.11 4.39
N GLY A 383 -4.67 0.08 4.99
CA GLY A 383 -3.50 0.77 5.52
C GLY A 383 -2.94 0.09 6.78
N HIS A 384 -3.84 -0.46 7.61
CA HIS A 384 -3.51 -1.18 8.84
C HIS A 384 -3.72 -2.68 8.69
N ASP A 385 -2.80 -3.47 9.26
CA ASP A 385 -2.82 -4.92 9.15
C ASP A 385 -4.01 -5.58 9.86
N ASP A 386 -4.64 -4.88 10.81
CA ASP A 386 -5.84 -5.34 11.55
C ASP A 386 -7.16 -4.95 10.87
N GLN A 387 -7.12 -4.15 9.81
CA GLN A 387 -8.32 -3.81 9.03
C GLN A 387 -8.61 -4.88 7.96
N PRO A 388 -9.86 -5.04 7.53
CA PRO A 388 -10.22 -6.06 6.57
C PRO A 388 -9.71 -5.76 5.15
N ILE A 389 -9.20 -6.80 4.48
CA ILE A 389 -8.90 -6.77 3.05
C ILE A 389 -10.20 -6.82 2.27
N MET A 390 -10.41 -5.87 1.36
CA MET A 390 -11.65 -5.78 0.57
C MET A 390 -11.39 -6.15 -0.89
N LEU A 391 -12.37 -6.75 -1.56
CA LEU A 391 -12.32 -6.93 -3.01
C LEU A 391 -12.84 -5.65 -3.68
N TYR A 392 -12.21 -5.17 -4.76
CA TYR A 392 -12.77 -4.02 -5.50
C TYR A 392 -14.10 -4.37 -6.16
N HIS A 393 -14.26 -5.62 -6.58
CA HIS A 393 -15.47 -6.07 -7.25
C HIS A 393 -15.86 -7.48 -6.80
N THR A 394 -17.15 -7.69 -6.55
CA THR A 394 -17.69 -8.98 -6.09
C THR A 394 -17.52 -10.08 -7.13
N SER A 395 -17.51 -9.75 -8.43
CA SER A 395 -17.29 -10.74 -9.50
C SER A 395 -15.92 -11.40 -9.47
N LEU A 396 -14.92 -10.86 -8.74
CA LEU A 396 -13.65 -11.56 -8.55
C LEU A 396 -13.85 -12.88 -7.80
N ARG A 397 -14.74 -12.90 -6.79
CA ARG A 397 -15.09 -14.12 -6.06
C ARG A 397 -15.78 -15.11 -6.97
N ASP A 398 -16.73 -14.64 -7.79
CA ASP A 398 -17.42 -15.50 -8.78
C ASP A 398 -16.45 -16.04 -9.82
N PHE A 399 -15.52 -15.22 -10.33
CA PHE A 399 -14.51 -15.63 -11.29
C PHE A 399 -13.64 -16.75 -10.72
N LEU A 400 -13.04 -16.54 -9.54
CA LEU A 400 -12.12 -17.51 -8.94
C LEU A 400 -12.82 -18.80 -8.51
N THR A 401 -14.12 -18.77 -8.18
CA THR A 401 -14.86 -19.95 -7.70
C THR A 401 -15.72 -20.64 -8.76
N ILE A 402 -15.63 -20.24 -10.04
CA ILE A 402 -16.32 -20.89 -11.17
C ILE A 402 -15.30 -21.37 -12.21
N LYS A 403 -15.15 -22.69 -12.35
CA LYS A 403 -14.14 -23.33 -13.21
C LYS A 403 -14.21 -22.91 -14.68
N SER A 404 -15.41 -22.75 -15.22
CA SER A 404 -15.61 -22.35 -16.62
C SER A 404 -15.15 -20.92 -16.92
N ARG A 405 -15.00 -20.06 -15.89
CA ARG A 405 -14.56 -18.67 -16.03
C ARG A 405 -13.06 -18.52 -15.82
N SER A 406 -12.54 -19.13 -14.75
CA SER A 406 -11.16 -18.95 -14.31
C SER A 406 -10.17 -19.98 -14.85
N GLU A 407 -10.63 -21.11 -15.40
CA GLU A 407 -9.77 -22.15 -16.00
C GLU A 407 -8.65 -22.59 -15.04
N GLN A 408 -7.39 -22.28 -15.35
CA GLN A 408 -6.23 -22.61 -14.53
C GLN A 408 -6.16 -21.83 -13.21
N TYR A 409 -6.88 -20.70 -13.10
CA TYR A 409 -6.96 -19.89 -11.88
C TYR A 409 -8.10 -20.32 -10.96
N PHE A 410 -8.80 -21.40 -11.29
CA PHE A 410 -9.94 -21.89 -10.53
C PHE A 410 -9.53 -22.33 -9.12
N ILE A 411 -10.25 -21.79 -8.14
CA ILE A 411 -10.17 -22.14 -6.73
C ILE A 411 -11.35 -23.03 -6.44
N ASP A 412 -11.09 -24.33 -6.31
CA ASP A 412 -12.11 -25.33 -6.00
C ASP A 412 -12.59 -25.19 -4.55
N PRO A 413 -13.81 -24.66 -4.29
CA PRO A 413 -14.24 -24.33 -2.93
C PRO A 413 -14.30 -25.53 -1.96
N PRO A 414 -14.85 -26.72 -2.31
CA PRO A 414 -14.95 -27.83 -1.36
C PRO A 414 -13.61 -28.29 -0.76
N PRO A 415 -12.56 -28.63 -1.52
CA PRO A 415 -11.25 -28.94 -0.95
C PRO A 415 -10.67 -27.79 -0.12
N ARG A 416 -10.93 -26.54 -0.49
CA ARG A 416 -10.43 -25.37 0.25
C ARG A 416 -11.10 -25.24 1.61
N HIS A 417 -12.40 -25.52 1.71
CA HIS A 417 -13.10 -25.54 3.00
C HIS A 417 -12.55 -26.62 3.94
N PHE A 418 -12.26 -27.83 3.44
CA PHE A 418 -11.62 -28.86 4.27
C PHE A 418 -10.21 -28.46 4.73
N HIS A 419 -9.37 -27.92 3.84
CA HIS A 419 -8.05 -27.42 4.22
C HIS A 419 -8.16 -26.31 5.28
N LEU A 420 -9.12 -25.40 5.14
CA LEU A 420 -9.36 -24.36 6.12
C LEU A 420 -9.78 -24.96 7.46
N ALA A 421 -10.69 -25.93 7.49
CA ALA A 421 -11.07 -26.64 8.72
C ALA A 421 -9.85 -27.30 9.41
N ILE A 422 -8.96 -27.94 8.65
CA ILE A 422 -7.70 -28.50 9.17
C ILE A 422 -6.83 -27.41 9.80
N HIS A 423 -6.64 -26.26 9.13
CA HIS A 423 -5.86 -25.15 9.69
C HIS A 423 -6.49 -24.60 10.98
N LEU A 424 -7.81 -24.45 11.02
CA LEU A 424 -8.52 -24.00 12.22
C LEU A 424 -8.35 -24.98 13.39
N LEU A 425 -8.48 -26.28 13.13
CA LEU A 425 -8.31 -27.30 14.18
C LEU A 425 -6.86 -27.37 14.68
N LYS A 426 -5.86 -27.26 13.80
CA LYS A 426 -4.44 -27.15 14.20
C LYS A 426 -4.22 -25.95 15.12
N ARG A 427 -4.80 -24.79 14.79
CA ARG A 427 -4.73 -23.59 15.63
C ARG A 427 -5.34 -23.79 17.02
N LEU A 428 -6.45 -24.53 17.12
CA LEU A 428 -7.05 -24.87 18.41
C LEU A 428 -6.20 -25.89 19.19
N ALA A 429 -5.55 -26.84 18.51
CA ALA A 429 -4.70 -27.85 19.13
C ALA A 429 -3.39 -27.28 19.70
N GLU A 430 -2.79 -26.31 19.02
CA GLU A 430 -1.56 -25.63 19.44
C GLU A 430 -1.77 -24.63 20.58
N TYR A 431 -3.03 -24.31 20.91
CA TYR A 431 -3.33 -23.31 21.91
C TYR A 431 -2.98 -23.83 23.32
N PRO A 432 -2.23 -23.07 24.13
CA PRO A 432 -1.93 -23.50 25.50
C PRO A 432 -3.24 -23.63 26.30
N SER A 433 -3.35 -24.69 27.12
CA SER A 433 -4.54 -24.91 27.94
C SER A 433 -4.80 -23.73 28.88
N LYS A 434 -5.81 -22.94 28.52
CA LYS A 434 -6.44 -21.89 29.32
C LYS A 434 -7.91 -22.24 29.52
N ASP A 435 -8.64 -21.45 30.32
CA ASP A 435 -10.09 -21.65 30.49
C ASP A 435 -10.91 -21.33 29.23
N PHE A 436 -10.38 -20.45 28.35
CA PHE A 436 -11.03 -19.97 27.13
C PHE A 436 -10.01 -19.78 25.99
N PHE A 437 -10.47 -19.88 24.75
CA PHE A 437 -9.71 -19.42 23.58
C PHE A 437 -9.78 -17.90 23.47
N GLU A 438 -8.67 -17.27 23.13
CA GLU A 438 -8.54 -15.81 23.02
C GLU A 438 -7.96 -15.44 21.64
N GLY A 439 -8.22 -14.23 21.16
CA GLY A 439 -7.73 -13.75 19.87
C GLY A 439 -8.59 -14.17 18.67
N ASP A 440 -8.48 -13.39 17.60
CA ASP A 440 -9.45 -13.41 16.49
C ASP A 440 -9.47 -14.74 15.75
N VAL A 441 -8.30 -15.32 15.46
CA VAL A 441 -8.20 -16.62 14.77
C VAL A 441 -8.74 -17.76 15.64
N ALA A 442 -8.40 -17.79 16.93
CA ALA A 442 -8.88 -18.87 17.81
C ALA A 442 -10.39 -18.77 18.04
N ASN A 443 -10.91 -17.55 18.20
CA ASN A 443 -12.35 -17.30 18.24
C ASN A 443 -13.02 -17.76 16.94
N TYR A 444 -12.53 -17.33 15.78
CA TYR A 444 -13.08 -17.76 14.50
C TYR A 444 -13.03 -19.29 14.36
N ALA A 445 -11.91 -19.92 14.69
CA ALA A 445 -11.72 -21.35 14.64
C ALA A 445 -12.75 -22.09 15.50
N CYS A 446 -12.94 -21.68 16.75
CA CYS A 446 -13.90 -22.29 17.68
C CYS A 446 -15.31 -22.43 17.11
N PHE A 447 -15.74 -21.47 16.27
CA PHE A 447 -17.10 -21.39 15.76
C PHE A 447 -17.27 -21.93 14.35
N ASN A 448 -16.21 -21.93 13.52
CA ASN A 448 -16.35 -22.14 12.08
C ASN A 448 -15.71 -23.42 11.53
N TRP A 449 -14.88 -24.13 12.29
CA TRP A 449 -14.32 -25.41 11.80
C TRP A 449 -15.41 -26.44 11.40
N PRO A 450 -16.52 -26.64 12.14
CA PRO A 450 -17.54 -27.62 11.73
C PRO A 450 -18.29 -27.16 10.49
N HIS A 451 -18.51 -25.84 10.38
CA HIS A 451 -19.22 -25.25 9.25
C HIS A 451 -18.45 -25.43 7.94
N HIS A 452 -17.12 -25.24 7.97
CA HIS A 452 -16.30 -25.49 6.78
C HIS A 452 -16.25 -26.96 6.39
N ILE A 453 -16.27 -27.91 7.33
CA ILE A 453 -16.41 -29.34 6.98
C ILE A 453 -17.73 -29.58 6.24
N LEU A 454 -18.85 -29.05 6.76
CA LEU A 454 -20.15 -29.18 6.12
C LEU A 454 -20.17 -28.61 4.69
N LEU A 455 -19.66 -27.38 4.51
CA LEU A 455 -19.57 -26.75 3.18
C LEU A 455 -18.66 -27.52 2.21
N GLY A 456 -17.64 -28.21 2.73
CA GLY A 456 -16.80 -29.12 1.96
C GLY A 456 -17.62 -30.28 1.38
N PHE A 457 -18.48 -30.90 2.19
CA PHE A 457 -19.32 -32.02 1.76
C PHE A 457 -20.48 -31.60 0.85
N GLU A 458 -21.18 -30.51 1.15
CA GLU A 458 -22.35 -30.06 0.36
C GLU A 458 -22.01 -29.78 -1.10
N LYS A 459 -20.77 -29.39 -1.38
CA LYS A 459 -20.31 -29.00 -2.72
C LYS A 459 -19.56 -30.10 -3.47
N GLN A 460 -19.25 -31.24 -2.84
CA GLN A 460 -18.48 -32.32 -3.47
C GLN A 460 -19.39 -33.43 -4.01
N GLN A 461 -19.23 -33.76 -5.29
CA GLN A 461 -19.73 -35.01 -5.84
C GLN A 461 -18.69 -36.12 -5.62
N LEU A 462 -18.85 -36.86 -4.51
CA LEU A 462 -18.39 -38.25 -4.29
C LEU A 462 -16.89 -38.60 -4.22
N TYR A 463 -15.94 -37.67 -4.23
CA TYR A 463 -14.52 -38.02 -3.99
C TYR A 463 -13.83 -37.08 -3.00
N VAL A 464 -13.61 -37.56 -1.77
CA VAL A 464 -12.89 -36.86 -0.71
C VAL A 464 -11.53 -37.53 -0.53
N ASP A 465 -10.46 -36.74 -0.41
CA ASP A 465 -9.11 -37.24 -0.18
C ASP A 465 -9.02 -37.91 1.21
N GLU A 466 -8.70 -39.22 1.24
CA GLU A 466 -8.57 -40.00 2.48
C GLU A 466 -7.57 -39.39 3.47
N THR A 467 -6.49 -38.78 2.98
CA THR A 467 -5.47 -38.15 3.84
C THR A 467 -6.01 -36.91 4.53
N MET A 468 -6.86 -36.13 3.85
CA MET A 468 -7.54 -34.98 4.42
C MET A 468 -8.55 -35.42 5.48
N MET A 469 -9.30 -36.48 5.21
CA MET A 469 -10.28 -37.02 6.15
C MET A 469 -9.60 -37.56 7.42
N SER A 470 -8.55 -38.36 7.27
CA SER A 470 -7.75 -38.85 8.41
C SER A 470 -7.16 -37.70 9.24
N SER A 471 -6.70 -36.63 8.58
CA SER A 471 -6.21 -35.43 9.26
C SER A 471 -7.31 -34.72 10.06
N LEU A 472 -8.52 -34.58 9.50
CA LEU A 472 -9.68 -33.99 10.18
C LEU A 472 -10.08 -34.84 11.39
N GLU A 473 -10.23 -36.15 11.23
CA GLU A 473 -10.58 -37.07 12.33
C GLU A 473 -9.59 -36.97 13.49
N THR A 474 -8.29 -37.07 13.18
CA THR A 474 -7.21 -36.98 14.17
C THR A 474 -7.26 -35.65 14.92
N LEU A 475 -7.41 -34.53 14.20
CA LEU A 475 -7.41 -33.20 14.82
C LEU A 475 -8.67 -32.93 15.65
N ILE A 476 -9.83 -33.46 15.23
CA ILE A 476 -11.06 -33.41 16.02
C ILE A 476 -10.89 -34.21 17.31
N GLU A 477 -10.31 -35.41 17.24
CA GLU A 477 -10.03 -36.22 18.44
C GLU A 477 -9.08 -35.50 19.39
N VAL A 478 -8.01 -34.88 18.88
CA VAL A 478 -7.07 -34.06 19.67
C VAL A 478 -7.79 -32.89 20.33
N LEU A 479 -8.61 -32.14 19.59
CA LEU A 479 -9.39 -31.03 20.12
C LEU A 479 -10.31 -31.51 21.25
N LEU A 480 -11.09 -32.57 21.03
CA LEU A 480 -12.05 -33.05 22.02
C LEU A 480 -11.38 -33.64 23.26
N THR A 481 -10.23 -34.30 23.10
CA THR A 481 -9.50 -34.96 24.18
C THR A 481 -8.74 -33.95 25.04
N PHE A 482 -7.99 -33.05 24.42
CA PHE A 482 -7.04 -32.17 25.14
C PHE A 482 -7.57 -30.75 25.35
N GLN A 483 -8.46 -30.27 24.48
CA GLN A 483 -8.94 -28.89 24.47
C GLN A 483 -10.47 -28.79 24.57
N GLY A 484 -11.16 -29.92 24.79
CA GLY A 484 -12.62 -29.99 24.75
C GLY A 484 -13.29 -29.11 25.81
N ARG A 485 -12.70 -29.02 27.00
CA ARG A 485 -13.16 -28.12 28.07
C ARG A 485 -13.03 -26.65 27.68
N THR A 486 -11.86 -26.25 27.16
CA THR A 486 -11.58 -24.90 26.66
C THR A 486 -12.56 -24.50 25.56
N TRP A 487 -12.78 -25.42 24.60
CA TRP A 487 -13.71 -25.22 23.48
C TRP A 487 -15.15 -25.05 23.96
N TYR A 488 -15.61 -25.95 24.85
CA TYR A 488 -16.94 -25.88 25.43
C TYR A 488 -17.17 -24.57 26.19
N ASN A 489 -16.23 -24.20 27.07
CA ASN A 489 -16.28 -22.94 27.82
C ASN A 489 -16.37 -21.73 26.88
N THR A 490 -15.57 -21.71 25.82
CA THR A 490 -15.57 -20.63 24.83
C THR A 490 -16.91 -20.53 24.11
N ILE A 491 -17.50 -21.66 23.71
CA ILE A 491 -18.84 -21.70 23.07
C ILE A 491 -19.93 -21.13 23.97
N LEU A 492 -19.84 -21.32 25.29
CA LEU A 492 -20.83 -20.81 26.24
C LEU A 492 -20.87 -19.28 26.31
N THR A 493 -19.82 -18.58 25.84
CA THR A 493 -19.76 -17.11 25.88
C THR A 493 -20.59 -16.43 24.79
N VAL A 494 -21.12 -17.18 23.81
CA VAL A 494 -21.81 -16.62 22.64
C VAL A 494 -23.33 -16.74 22.72
N ARG A 495 -24.04 -15.79 22.09
CA ARG A 495 -25.51 -15.77 21.98
C ARG A 495 -26.08 -17.12 21.52
N LEU A 496 -27.20 -17.53 22.15
CA LEU A 496 -27.91 -18.79 21.94
C LEU A 496 -28.12 -19.17 20.46
N SER A 497 -28.43 -18.22 19.58
CA SER A 497 -28.68 -18.50 18.15
C SER A 497 -27.45 -19.03 17.40
N LYS A 498 -26.24 -18.53 17.69
CA LYS A 498 -24.99 -19.04 17.11
C LYS A 498 -24.63 -20.41 17.70
N LYS A 499 -24.90 -20.61 18.99
CA LYS A 499 -24.68 -21.87 19.71
C LYS A 499 -25.46 -23.04 19.10
N THR A 500 -26.74 -22.83 18.76
CA THR A 500 -27.58 -23.86 18.14
C THR A 500 -27.08 -24.27 16.75
N ARG A 501 -26.62 -23.31 15.92
CA ARG A 501 -26.05 -23.60 14.60
C ARG A 501 -24.84 -24.54 14.70
N ILE A 502 -23.91 -24.24 15.61
CA ILE A 502 -22.68 -25.02 15.80
C ILE A 502 -22.98 -26.43 16.30
N LEU A 503 -23.84 -26.54 17.33
CA LEU A 503 -24.19 -27.85 17.90
C LEU A 503 -24.95 -28.72 16.90
N ASN A 504 -25.77 -28.14 16.02
CA ASN A 504 -26.41 -28.87 14.94
C ASN A 504 -25.37 -29.36 13.91
N CYS A 505 -24.44 -28.51 13.45
CA CYS A 505 -23.40 -28.95 12.51
C CYS A 505 -22.51 -30.07 13.08
N VAL A 506 -22.18 -30.03 14.37
CA VAL A 506 -21.40 -31.10 15.03
C VAL A 506 -22.22 -32.39 15.15
N LYS A 507 -23.51 -32.28 15.45
CA LYS A 507 -24.42 -33.43 15.54
C LYS A 507 -24.62 -34.09 14.16
N ASP A 508 -24.93 -33.29 13.15
CA ASP A 508 -25.14 -33.75 11.77
C ASP A 508 -23.83 -34.29 11.16
N GLY A 509 -22.68 -33.69 11.52
CA GLY A 509 -21.35 -34.20 11.20
C GLY A 509 -21.12 -35.60 11.76
N LYS A 510 -21.49 -35.86 13.03
CA LYS A 510 -21.38 -37.19 13.64
C LYS A 510 -22.17 -38.26 12.86
N ASP A 511 -23.32 -37.90 12.31
CA ASP A 511 -24.12 -38.77 11.46
C ASP A 511 -23.46 -38.95 10.06
N LEU A 512 -22.88 -37.89 9.47
CA LEU A 512 -22.11 -37.94 8.22
C LEU A 512 -20.88 -38.87 8.32
N PHE A 513 -20.10 -38.78 9.40
CA PHE A 513 -18.93 -39.65 9.64
C PHE A 513 -19.31 -41.10 9.97
N GLN A 514 -20.50 -41.36 10.52
CA GLN A 514 -20.97 -42.74 10.76
C GLN A 514 -21.44 -43.44 9.48
N VAL A 515 -21.97 -42.71 8.49
CA VAL A 515 -22.46 -43.28 7.23
C VAL A 515 -21.30 -43.71 6.31
N SER A 516 -20.14 -43.05 6.37
CA SER A 516 -18.96 -43.39 5.55
C SER A 516 -18.23 -44.68 5.97
N TYR A 517 -18.42 -45.18 7.20
CA TYR A 517 -17.80 -46.44 7.68
C TYR A 517 -18.67 -47.69 7.49
N CYS A 518 -19.84 -47.59 6.84
CA CYS A 518 -20.75 -48.72 6.65
C CYS A 518 -20.82 -49.26 5.20
N ASN A 519 -20.02 -48.73 4.26
CA ASN A 519 -19.97 -49.19 2.86
C ASN A 519 -18.54 -49.58 2.41
N SER A 520 -17.80 -50.28 3.26
CA SER A 520 -16.58 -51.01 2.89
C SER A 520 -16.81 -52.51 2.96
#